data_AF-R6DR68-F1
#
_entry.id   AF-R6DR68-F1
#
_cell.length_a   1.000
_cell.length_b   1.000
_cell.length_c   1.000
_cell.angle_alpha   90.00
_cell.angle_beta   90.00
_cell.angle_gamma   90.00
#
_symmetry.space_group_name_H-M   'P 1'
#
loop_
_entity.id
_entity.type
_entity.pdbx_description
1 polymer ?
#
loop_
_entity_poly.entity_id
_entity_poly.type
_entity_poly.pdbx_seq_one_letter_code
_entity_poly.pdbx_strand_id
1 'polypeptide(L)'
;MQYLVLKFLDDFSCLAGDCPSSCCIGWKILVDKEAYERFKQIEPKWLQEEILQGIEEKDGKYYFKNQKDGSCIMLQQDHLCKIQKYTKEAMLCNTCRKYPRISNRIGDIVCISMAASCPAFARRLVTEKLQWKWIDKQKITLVSLCDIKAFDSILSFQKEMEEIAIQYEKQQEKEWIIYQCFEKMADDLLEILPYFREKDDFFQYLSALEEDRTDEECVTVYTAFCTLNQTEWVCLKENYISYRTAGCLMEYPKMGIQEVYIQSCAELFVIRLLVFCIFLQKKRKVRVGEWEQAIGLVYRLCVHGEKVSQKLQEIFENFFRTPFLWSFILL
;
A
#
# COMPACT_ATOMS: atom_id res chain seq x y z
N MET A 1 24.83 -11.55 -10.43
CA MET A 1 23.92 -10.59 -9.78
C MET A 1 22.61 -11.29 -9.59
N GLN A 2 22.08 -11.28 -8.36
CA GLN A 2 20.86 -12.00 -7.97
C GLN A 2 19.68 -11.04 -7.97
N TYR A 3 18.51 -11.52 -8.40
CA TYR A 3 17.28 -10.74 -8.40
C TYR A 3 16.17 -11.46 -7.65
N LEU A 4 15.43 -10.69 -6.86
CA LEU A 4 14.17 -11.11 -6.26
C LEU A 4 13.05 -10.31 -6.91
N VAL A 5 12.18 -10.97 -7.67
CA VAL A 5 11.17 -10.30 -8.49
C VAL A 5 9.79 -10.80 -8.12
N LEU A 6 8.89 -9.89 -7.78
CA LEU A 6 7.50 -10.22 -7.48
C LEU A 6 6.84 -10.83 -8.73
N LYS A 7 6.24 -12.03 -8.61
CA LYS A 7 5.70 -12.77 -9.76
C LYS A 7 4.60 -12.00 -10.51
N PHE A 8 3.80 -11.22 -9.79
CA PHE A 8 2.72 -10.41 -10.37
C PHE A 8 3.18 -9.38 -11.40
N LEU A 9 4.49 -9.14 -11.53
CA LEU A 9 5.06 -8.30 -12.59
C LEU A 9 4.99 -8.93 -13.99
N ASP A 10 4.88 -10.26 -14.10
CA ASP A 10 4.95 -10.99 -15.38
C ASP A 10 3.76 -10.70 -16.29
N ASP A 11 2.60 -10.51 -15.68
CA ASP A 11 1.30 -10.34 -16.30
C ASP A 11 0.65 -9.01 -15.90
N PHE A 12 1.39 -8.10 -15.27
CA PHE A 12 0.87 -6.81 -14.88
C PHE A 12 0.46 -5.98 -16.10
N SER A 13 -0.81 -5.55 -16.11
CA SER A 13 -1.33 -4.56 -17.03
C SER A 13 -2.04 -3.45 -16.27
N CYS A 14 -1.86 -2.21 -16.70
CA CYS A 14 -2.58 -1.06 -16.15
C CYS A 14 -4.07 -1.16 -16.51
N LEU A 15 -4.96 -0.81 -15.57
CA LEU A 15 -6.40 -0.72 -15.81
C LEU A 15 -6.79 0.51 -16.65
N ALA A 16 -5.84 1.42 -16.91
CA ALA A 16 -6.06 2.64 -17.68
C ALA A 16 -7.31 3.42 -17.19
N GLY A 17 -8.27 3.69 -18.08
CA GLY A 17 -9.49 4.42 -17.73
C GLY A 17 -10.43 3.66 -16.79
N ASP A 18 -10.31 2.33 -16.69
CA ASP A 18 -11.12 1.50 -15.78
C ASP A 18 -10.54 1.48 -14.35
N CYS A 19 -9.43 2.18 -14.11
CA CYS A 19 -8.80 2.24 -12.80
C CYS A 19 -9.68 3.03 -11.82
N PRO A 20 -10.08 2.46 -10.66
CA PRO A 20 -10.95 3.15 -9.70
C PRO A 20 -10.22 4.26 -8.90
N SER A 21 -8.94 4.46 -9.19
CA SER A 21 -8.09 5.49 -8.61
C SER A 21 -7.13 6.01 -9.68
N SER A 22 -6.37 7.05 -9.39
CA SER A 22 -5.39 7.59 -10.32
C SER A 22 -4.01 7.70 -9.69
N CYS A 23 -3.01 7.11 -10.36
CA CYS A 23 -1.61 7.30 -10.00
C CYS A 23 -1.12 8.74 -10.25
N CYS A 24 -1.94 9.60 -10.85
CA CYS A 24 -1.63 10.98 -11.17
C CYS A 24 -2.03 11.97 -10.06
N ILE A 25 -2.20 11.53 -8.81
CA ILE A 25 -2.67 12.38 -7.70
C ILE A 25 -1.68 12.34 -6.53
N GLY A 26 -1.36 13.49 -5.95
CA GLY A 26 -0.74 13.57 -4.62
C GLY A 26 0.80 13.58 -4.58
N TRP A 27 1.48 13.59 -5.73
CA TRP A 27 2.94 13.64 -5.81
C TRP A 27 3.42 14.41 -7.04
N LYS A 28 4.72 14.67 -7.13
CA LYS A 28 5.35 15.36 -8.27
C LYS A 28 5.87 14.35 -9.27
N ILE A 29 5.43 14.44 -10.52
CA ILE A 29 5.86 13.54 -11.58
C ILE A 29 7.07 14.15 -12.28
N LEU A 30 8.25 13.58 -12.04
CA LEU A 30 9.47 13.93 -12.75
C LEU A 30 9.34 13.54 -14.22
N VAL A 31 9.67 14.48 -15.11
CA VAL A 31 9.84 14.26 -16.54
C VAL A 31 11.34 14.16 -16.81
N ASP A 32 11.81 12.95 -17.13
CA ASP A 32 13.20 12.74 -17.54
C ASP A 32 13.50 13.48 -18.85
N LYS A 33 14.78 13.81 -19.05
CA LYS A 33 15.24 14.58 -20.21
C LYS A 33 14.87 13.88 -21.51
N GLU A 34 15.00 12.56 -21.56
CA GLU A 34 14.65 11.76 -22.72
C GLU A 34 13.14 11.84 -23.03
N ALA A 35 12.28 11.80 -22.00
CA ALA A 35 10.85 12.02 -22.16
C ALA A 35 10.52 13.42 -22.63
N TYR A 36 11.20 14.43 -22.10
CA TYR A 36 11.02 15.81 -22.52
C TYR A 36 11.33 16.01 -24.01
N GLU A 37 12.45 15.44 -24.50
CA GLU A 37 12.78 15.49 -25.94
C GLU A 37 11.77 14.71 -26.80
N ARG A 38 11.26 13.56 -26.32
CA ARG A 38 10.16 12.86 -27.01
C ARG A 38 8.89 13.70 -27.07
N PHE A 39 8.57 14.43 -26.00
CA PHE A 39 7.39 15.30 -25.96
C PHE A 39 7.49 16.46 -26.93
N LYS A 40 8.68 17.02 -27.19
CA LYS A 40 8.87 18.06 -28.23
C LYS A 40 8.61 17.60 -29.66
N GLN A 41 8.50 16.30 -29.88
CA GLN A 41 8.28 15.69 -31.20
C GLN A 41 6.97 14.89 -31.23
N ILE A 42 6.16 14.96 -30.17
CA ILE A 42 4.92 14.20 -30.09
C ILE A 42 3.88 14.79 -31.05
N GLU A 43 3.11 13.92 -31.68
CA GLU A 43 1.93 14.27 -32.46
C GLU A 43 0.68 13.73 -31.74
N PRO A 44 -0.48 14.40 -31.89
CA PRO A 44 -0.71 15.62 -32.69
C PRO A 44 -0.15 16.90 -32.04
N LYS A 45 0.16 17.93 -32.84
CA LYS A 45 0.70 19.22 -32.36
C LYS A 45 -0.06 19.87 -31.21
N TRP A 46 -1.39 19.78 -31.18
CA TRP A 46 -2.17 20.32 -30.05
C TRP A 46 -1.83 19.63 -28.72
N LEU A 47 -1.58 18.31 -28.74
CA LEU A 47 -1.20 17.53 -27.57
C LEU A 47 0.22 17.89 -27.12
N GLN A 48 1.13 18.08 -28.08
CA GLN A 48 2.48 18.57 -27.82
C GLN A 48 2.46 19.90 -27.06
N GLU A 49 1.70 20.87 -27.55
CA GLU A 49 1.59 22.18 -26.94
C GLU A 49 1.07 22.09 -25.49
N GLU A 50 0.02 21.30 -25.25
CA GLU A 50 -0.51 21.07 -23.90
C GLU A 50 0.50 20.40 -22.96
N ILE A 51 1.19 19.36 -23.42
CA ILE A 51 2.21 18.66 -22.61
C ILE A 51 3.34 19.61 -22.22
N LEU A 52 3.89 20.35 -23.19
CA LEU A 52 5.01 21.26 -22.93
C LEU A 52 4.61 22.43 -22.04
N GLN A 53 3.40 23.00 -22.21
CA GLN A 53 2.86 24.04 -21.31
C GLN A 53 2.61 23.50 -19.90
N GLY A 54 2.25 22.23 -19.79
CA GLY A 54 2.03 21.52 -18.54
C GLY A 54 3.31 21.17 -17.77
N ILE A 55 4.49 21.39 -18.34
CA ILE A 55 5.77 21.12 -17.70
C ILE A 55 6.32 22.40 -17.05
N GLU A 56 6.88 22.26 -15.86
CA GLU A 56 7.67 23.29 -15.18
C GLU A 56 9.10 22.81 -14.96
N GLU A 57 10.06 23.73 -15.06
CA GLU A 57 11.44 23.49 -14.69
C GLU A 57 11.69 24.01 -13.29
N LYS A 58 12.27 23.17 -12.44
CA LYS A 58 12.70 23.53 -11.09
C LYS A 58 14.03 22.86 -10.77
N ASP A 59 15.01 23.66 -10.38
CA ASP A 59 16.36 23.20 -10.00
C ASP A 59 17.02 22.30 -11.07
N GLY A 60 16.87 22.68 -12.35
CA GLY A 60 17.41 21.93 -13.50
C GLY A 60 16.70 20.61 -13.81
N LYS A 61 15.50 20.38 -13.25
CA LYS A 61 14.67 19.18 -13.49
C LYS A 61 13.29 19.59 -13.98
N TYR A 62 12.72 18.77 -14.87
CA TYR A 62 11.38 18.99 -15.41
C TYR A 62 10.33 18.19 -14.63
N TYR A 63 9.18 18.79 -14.37
CA TYR A 63 8.05 18.14 -13.71
C TYR A 63 6.75 18.48 -14.43
N PHE A 64 5.78 17.57 -14.42
CA PHE A 64 4.41 17.99 -14.70
C PHE A 64 3.88 18.84 -13.55
N LYS A 65 3.24 19.96 -13.90
CA LYS A 65 2.50 20.79 -12.95
C LYS A 65 1.35 20.00 -12.37
N ASN A 66 1.01 20.32 -11.12
CA ASN A 66 -0.22 19.85 -10.49
C ASN A 66 -1.31 20.92 -10.59
N GLN A 67 -2.54 20.48 -10.76
CA GLN A 67 -3.75 21.27 -10.64
C GLN A 67 -3.96 21.68 -9.17
N LYS A 68 -4.95 22.54 -8.92
CA LYS A 68 -5.24 23.07 -7.56
C LYS A 68 -5.60 21.96 -6.56
N ASP A 69 -6.25 20.91 -7.03
CA ASP A 69 -6.59 19.72 -6.24
C ASP A 69 -5.39 18.77 -6.00
N GLY A 70 -4.23 19.05 -6.61
CA GLY A 70 -3.03 18.23 -6.50
C GLY A 70 -2.93 17.09 -7.50
N SER A 71 -3.88 16.95 -8.43
CA SER A 71 -3.78 16.04 -9.56
C SER A 71 -2.80 16.55 -10.62
N CYS A 72 -2.19 15.68 -11.41
CA CYS A 72 -1.34 16.05 -12.53
C CYS A 72 -2.17 16.80 -13.59
N ILE A 73 -1.57 17.81 -14.23
CA ILE A 73 -2.20 18.57 -15.32
C ILE A 73 -2.56 17.72 -16.55
N MET A 74 -1.97 16.53 -16.68
CA MET A 74 -2.29 15.57 -17.74
C MET A 74 -3.47 14.64 -17.40
N LEU A 75 -3.96 14.64 -16.16
CA LEU A 75 -5.11 13.81 -15.76
C LEU A 75 -6.41 14.41 -16.30
N GLN A 76 -7.23 13.59 -16.95
CA GLN A 76 -8.56 13.99 -17.42
C GLN A 76 -9.67 13.59 -16.44
N GLN A 77 -10.87 14.11 -16.67
CA GLN A 77 -12.07 13.81 -15.87
C GLN A 77 -12.50 12.33 -15.94
N ASP A 78 -12.14 11.62 -17.02
CA ASP A 78 -12.36 10.17 -17.16
C ASP A 78 -11.25 9.34 -16.50
N HIS A 79 -10.45 9.96 -15.61
CA HIS A 79 -9.34 9.36 -14.87
C HIS A 79 -8.18 8.82 -15.73
N LEU A 80 -8.20 9.02 -17.05
CA LEU A 80 -7.13 8.63 -17.95
C LEU A 80 -6.19 9.80 -18.25
N CYS A 81 -4.89 9.52 -18.27
CA CYS A 81 -3.88 10.51 -18.65
C CYS A 81 -3.97 10.84 -20.15
N LYS A 82 -3.98 12.13 -20.52
CA LYS A 82 -3.99 12.59 -21.92
C LYS A 82 -2.92 11.91 -22.78
N ILE A 83 -1.70 11.78 -22.25
CA ILE A 83 -0.58 11.15 -22.96
C ILE A 83 -0.92 9.69 -23.28
N GLN A 84 -1.46 8.93 -22.32
CA GLN A 84 -1.87 7.56 -22.58
C GLN A 84 -3.03 7.48 -23.57
N LYS A 85 -4.06 8.33 -23.38
CA LYS A 85 -5.28 8.31 -24.18
C LYS A 85 -5.04 8.57 -25.67
N TYR A 86 -4.17 9.53 -25.99
CA TYR A 86 -3.95 9.97 -27.36
C TYR A 86 -2.68 9.39 -28.00
N THR A 87 -1.85 8.66 -27.25
CA THR A 87 -0.63 8.06 -27.79
C THR A 87 -0.46 6.59 -27.39
N LYS A 88 0.63 6.23 -26.69
CA LYS A 88 0.97 4.87 -26.26
C LYS A 88 1.85 4.91 -25.02
N GLU A 89 1.92 3.80 -24.28
CA GLU A 89 2.79 3.64 -23.10
C GLU A 89 4.24 4.07 -23.38
N ALA A 90 4.75 3.79 -24.59
CA ALA A 90 6.09 4.16 -25.01
C ALA A 90 6.36 5.68 -25.06
N MET A 91 5.34 6.53 -24.95
CA MET A 91 5.51 7.98 -24.85
C MET A 91 5.63 8.47 -23.41
N LEU A 92 5.18 7.71 -22.42
CA LEU A 92 5.25 8.11 -21.02
C LEU A 92 6.70 8.38 -20.57
N CYS A 93 6.85 9.33 -19.65
CA CYS A 93 8.10 9.50 -18.90
C CYS A 93 8.38 8.27 -18.04
N ASN A 94 9.64 8.12 -17.63
CA ASN A 94 10.10 6.98 -16.84
C ASN A 94 9.32 6.84 -15.53
N THR A 95 8.97 7.95 -14.89
CA THR A 95 8.16 7.98 -13.66
C THR A 95 6.81 7.29 -13.87
N CYS A 96 6.05 7.71 -14.88
CA CYS A 96 4.73 7.14 -15.19
C CYS A 96 4.80 5.72 -15.74
N ARG A 97 5.82 5.40 -16.55
CA ARG A 97 5.96 4.06 -17.15
C ARG A 97 6.39 3.01 -16.12
N LYS A 98 7.26 3.40 -15.19
CA LYS A 98 7.75 2.48 -14.16
C LYS A 98 6.65 2.19 -13.15
N TYR A 99 5.81 3.17 -12.79
CA TYR A 99 4.72 2.94 -11.87
C TYR A 99 3.84 1.74 -12.30
N PRO A 100 3.47 0.82 -11.39
CA PRO A 100 3.72 0.82 -9.95
C PRO A 100 5.00 0.11 -9.52
N ARG A 101 5.89 -0.25 -10.44
CA ARG A 101 7.10 -1.03 -10.18
C ARG A 101 8.08 -0.23 -9.33
N ILE A 102 8.54 -0.86 -8.25
CA ILE A 102 9.56 -0.36 -7.34
C ILE A 102 10.76 -1.28 -7.45
N SER A 103 11.97 -0.74 -7.46
CA SER A 103 13.18 -1.54 -7.48
C SER A 103 14.25 -0.92 -6.58
N ASN A 104 14.84 -1.72 -5.70
CA ASN A 104 15.98 -1.31 -4.89
C ASN A 104 16.83 -2.53 -4.50
N ARG A 105 17.97 -2.31 -3.83
CA ARG A 105 18.83 -3.38 -3.33
C ARG A 105 18.52 -3.71 -1.88
N ILE A 106 18.51 -5.01 -1.55
CA ILE A 106 18.55 -5.53 -0.18
C ILE A 106 19.85 -6.34 -0.09
N GLY A 107 20.88 -5.77 0.52
CA GLY A 107 22.24 -6.28 0.42
C GLY A 107 22.69 -6.39 -1.05
N ASP A 108 23.12 -7.57 -1.48
CA ASP A 108 23.56 -7.84 -2.84
C ASP A 108 22.44 -8.22 -3.83
N ILE A 109 21.20 -8.27 -3.35
CA ILE A 109 20.03 -8.72 -4.11
C ILE A 109 19.32 -7.50 -4.70
N VAL A 110 19.11 -7.48 -6.02
CA VAL A 110 18.23 -6.49 -6.65
C VAL A 110 16.78 -6.97 -6.49
N CYS A 111 16.02 -6.29 -5.65
CA CYS A 111 14.61 -6.59 -5.42
C CYS A 111 13.72 -5.72 -6.31
N ILE A 112 12.70 -6.31 -6.91
CA ILE A 112 11.69 -5.63 -7.73
C ILE A 112 10.30 -6.05 -7.24
N SER A 113 9.53 -5.06 -6.81
CA SER A 113 8.19 -5.19 -6.25
C SER A 113 7.25 -4.14 -6.86
N MET A 114 6.08 -3.93 -6.26
CA MET A 114 5.05 -3.01 -6.76
C MET A 114 4.48 -2.15 -5.61
N ALA A 115 4.12 -0.91 -5.90
CA ALA A 115 3.44 -0.01 -4.98
C ALA A 115 1.98 -0.46 -4.78
N ALA A 116 1.57 -0.73 -3.53
CA ALA A 116 0.19 -1.12 -3.23
C ALA A 116 -0.82 0.02 -3.38
N SER A 117 -0.37 1.26 -3.64
CA SER A 117 -1.24 2.33 -4.11
C SER A 117 -1.88 2.04 -5.48
N CYS A 118 -1.36 1.06 -6.23
CA CYS A 118 -1.95 0.63 -7.50
C CYS A 118 -3.13 -0.33 -7.26
N PRO A 119 -4.36 0.03 -7.66
CA PRO A 119 -5.52 -0.81 -7.35
C PRO A 119 -5.48 -2.19 -8.04
N ALA A 120 -4.90 -2.27 -9.23
CA ALA A 120 -4.68 -3.54 -9.93
C ALA A 120 -3.78 -4.51 -9.15
N PHE A 121 -2.79 -3.99 -8.42
CA PHE A 121 -1.90 -4.81 -7.59
C PHE A 121 -2.50 -5.07 -6.20
N ALA A 122 -3.10 -4.06 -5.57
CA ALA A 122 -3.78 -4.19 -4.28
C ALA A 122 -4.88 -5.27 -4.32
N ARG A 123 -5.64 -5.35 -5.42
CA ARG A 123 -6.61 -6.43 -5.64
C ARG A 123 -5.97 -7.82 -5.56
N ARG A 124 -4.80 -8.02 -6.17
CA ARG A 124 -4.13 -9.33 -6.18
C ARG A 124 -3.64 -9.75 -4.79
N LEU A 125 -3.32 -8.79 -3.92
CA LEU A 125 -2.95 -9.10 -2.53
C LEU A 125 -4.10 -9.74 -1.73
N VAL A 126 -5.36 -9.61 -2.18
CA VAL A 126 -6.53 -10.22 -1.51
C VAL A 126 -7.17 -11.36 -2.28
N THR A 127 -6.82 -11.55 -3.56
CA THR A 127 -7.44 -12.57 -4.43
C THR A 127 -6.52 -13.69 -4.88
N GLU A 128 -5.20 -13.51 -4.81
CA GLU A 128 -4.22 -14.44 -5.37
C GLU A 128 -3.08 -14.70 -4.40
N LYS A 129 -2.53 -15.91 -4.40
CA LYS A 129 -1.34 -16.21 -3.58
C LYS A 129 -0.13 -15.45 -4.12
N LEU A 130 0.50 -14.64 -3.27
CA LEU A 130 1.73 -13.93 -3.59
C LEU A 130 2.89 -14.90 -3.77
N GLN A 131 3.68 -14.69 -4.81
CA GLN A 131 4.85 -15.50 -5.11
C GLN A 131 6.03 -14.62 -5.54
N TRP A 132 7.23 -15.08 -5.21
CA TRP A 132 8.47 -14.44 -5.62
C TRP A 132 9.23 -15.30 -6.62
N LYS A 133 9.98 -14.66 -7.49
CA LYS A 133 10.94 -15.28 -8.40
C LYS A 133 12.34 -14.93 -7.98
N TRP A 134 13.16 -15.95 -7.76
CA TRP A 134 14.59 -15.80 -7.63
C TRP A 134 15.26 -16.00 -8.99
N ILE A 135 16.12 -15.04 -9.38
CA ILE A 135 16.85 -15.09 -10.63
C ILE A 135 18.35 -15.04 -10.32
N ASP A 136 19.06 -16.13 -10.64
CA ASP A 136 20.51 -16.22 -10.52
C ASP A 136 21.11 -16.97 -11.72
N LYS A 137 22.15 -16.40 -12.33
CA LYS A 137 22.83 -16.96 -13.53
C LYS A 137 21.86 -17.50 -14.59
N GLN A 138 20.83 -16.71 -14.95
CA GLN A 138 19.77 -17.06 -15.93
C GLN A 138 18.80 -18.18 -15.50
N LYS A 139 18.96 -18.76 -14.31
CA LYS A 139 17.98 -19.69 -13.73
C LYS A 139 16.90 -18.90 -13.00
N ILE A 140 15.64 -19.21 -13.29
CA ILE A 140 14.47 -18.64 -12.60
C ILE A 140 13.84 -19.74 -11.74
N THR A 141 13.63 -19.47 -10.46
CA THR A 141 12.92 -20.36 -9.54
C THR A 141 11.85 -19.61 -8.78
N LEU A 142 10.69 -20.23 -8.59
CA LEU A 142 9.70 -19.71 -7.63
C LEU A 142 10.22 -19.99 -6.22
N VAL A 143 10.16 -18.96 -5.38
CA VAL A 143 10.64 -19.00 -4.00
C VAL A 143 9.65 -18.27 -3.09
N SER A 144 9.75 -18.57 -1.81
CA SER A 144 9.24 -17.74 -0.73
C SER A 144 10.40 -16.94 -0.12
N LEU A 145 10.09 -15.98 0.76
CA LEU A 145 11.16 -15.21 1.43
C LEU A 145 11.99 -16.10 2.37
N CYS A 146 11.44 -17.18 2.92
CA CYS A 146 12.19 -18.07 3.81
C CYS A 146 13.26 -18.91 3.10
N ASP A 147 13.26 -18.93 1.76
CA ASP A 147 14.31 -19.56 0.97
C ASP A 147 15.52 -18.63 0.76
N ILE A 148 15.50 -17.40 1.30
CA ILE A 148 16.47 -16.35 0.99
C ILE A 148 17.11 -15.80 2.27
N LYS A 149 18.42 -16.07 2.43
CA LYS A 149 19.20 -15.70 3.62
C LYS A 149 19.09 -14.25 4.08
N ALA A 150 18.91 -13.32 3.13
CA ALA A 150 18.77 -11.90 3.46
C ALA A 150 17.55 -11.59 4.35
N PHE A 151 16.59 -12.51 4.44
CA PHE A 151 15.37 -12.37 5.25
C PHE A 151 15.39 -13.26 6.50
N ASP A 152 16.40 -14.11 6.73
CA ASP A 152 16.43 -15.08 7.83
C ASP A 152 16.18 -14.41 9.19
N SER A 153 16.85 -13.30 9.46
CA SER A 153 16.76 -12.60 10.75
C SER A 153 15.36 -12.04 11.01
N ILE A 154 14.71 -11.44 10.00
CA ILE A 154 13.37 -10.89 10.17
C ILE A 154 12.29 -11.97 10.21
N LEU A 155 12.45 -13.04 9.45
CA LEU A 155 11.52 -14.17 9.46
C LEU A 155 11.62 -14.95 10.77
N SER A 156 12.81 -15.08 11.35
CA SER A 156 12.99 -15.68 12.67
C SER A 156 12.31 -14.84 13.75
N PHE A 157 12.49 -13.51 13.70
CA PHE A 157 11.82 -12.59 14.62
C PHE A 157 10.29 -12.64 14.48
N GLN A 158 9.76 -12.63 13.25
CA GLN A 158 8.33 -12.78 12.98
C GLN A 158 7.77 -14.06 13.59
N LYS A 159 8.44 -15.19 13.37
CA LYS A 159 8.04 -16.48 13.90
C LYS A 159 8.03 -16.50 15.43
N GLU A 160 9.05 -15.93 16.07
CA GLU A 160 9.11 -15.81 17.53
C GLU A 160 7.91 -14.99 18.07
N MET A 161 7.62 -13.84 17.45
CA MET A 161 6.49 -13.00 17.86
C MET A 161 5.15 -13.71 17.67
N GLU A 162 4.98 -14.45 16.58
CA GLU A 162 3.77 -15.25 16.32
C GLU A 162 3.61 -16.39 17.34
N GLU A 163 4.68 -17.09 17.69
CA GLU A 163 4.65 -18.16 18.71
C GLU A 163 4.25 -17.63 20.09
N ILE A 164 4.79 -16.48 20.50
CA ILE A 164 4.41 -15.81 21.76
C ILE A 164 2.93 -15.39 21.72
N ALA A 165 2.50 -14.80 20.60
CA ALA A 165 1.12 -14.36 20.43
C ALA A 165 0.11 -15.51 20.52
N ILE A 166 0.40 -16.68 19.90
CA ILE A 166 -0.45 -17.87 19.97
C ILE A 166 -0.56 -18.41 21.41
N GLN A 167 0.51 -18.32 22.19
CA GLN A 167 0.47 -18.72 23.60
C GLN A 167 -0.39 -17.75 24.43
N TYR A 168 -0.26 -16.45 24.17
CA TYR A 168 -1.02 -15.40 24.83
C TYR A 168 -2.52 -15.47 24.50
N GLU A 169 -2.88 -15.74 23.24
CA GLU A 169 -4.27 -15.80 22.76
C GLU A 169 -5.13 -16.82 23.51
N LYS A 170 -4.56 -17.97 23.90
CA LYS A 170 -5.29 -19.05 24.61
C LYS A 170 -5.88 -18.62 25.96
N GLN A 171 -5.52 -17.45 26.46
CA GLN A 171 -5.86 -16.96 27.79
C GLN A 171 -6.72 -15.69 27.74
N GLN A 172 -7.17 -15.23 26.57
CA GLN A 172 -7.78 -13.91 26.39
C GLN A 172 -9.07 -13.93 25.56
N GLU A 173 -9.98 -13.01 25.86
CA GLU A 173 -11.13 -12.68 25.01
C GLU A 173 -10.70 -11.71 23.91
N LYS A 174 -10.29 -12.26 22.77
CA LYS A 174 -9.56 -11.52 21.74
C LYS A 174 -10.43 -10.54 20.96
N GLU A 175 -11.67 -10.89 20.66
CA GLU A 175 -12.59 -10.09 19.84
C GLU A 175 -12.85 -8.72 20.46
N TRP A 176 -13.10 -8.69 21.77
CA TRP A 176 -13.29 -7.46 22.53
C TRP A 176 -12.02 -6.59 22.52
N ILE A 177 -10.87 -7.19 22.81
CA ILE A 177 -9.57 -6.48 22.83
C ILE A 177 -9.29 -5.85 21.46
N ILE A 178 -9.54 -6.56 20.36
CA ILE A 178 -9.31 -6.02 19.02
C ILE A 178 -10.27 -4.87 18.72
N TYR A 179 -11.55 -4.97 19.10
CA TYR A 179 -12.49 -3.87 18.92
C TYR A 179 -12.04 -2.60 19.66
N GLN A 180 -11.61 -2.72 20.93
CA GLN A 180 -11.05 -1.58 21.67
C GLN A 180 -9.79 -1.01 21.01
N CYS A 181 -8.95 -1.87 20.45
CA CYS A 181 -7.77 -1.43 19.70
C CYS A 181 -8.15 -0.71 18.39
N PHE A 182 -9.25 -1.10 17.76
CA PHE A 182 -9.79 -0.39 16.60
C PHE A 182 -10.28 1.00 16.96
N GLU A 183 -11.05 1.16 18.05
CA GLU A 183 -11.48 2.48 18.52
C GLU A 183 -10.27 3.37 18.84
N LYS A 184 -9.33 2.85 19.63
CA LYS A 184 -8.11 3.61 19.98
C LYS A 184 -7.29 4.00 18.74
N MET A 185 -7.11 3.09 17.80
CA MET A 185 -6.35 3.38 16.58
C MET A 185 -7.09 4.38 15.69
N ALA A 186 -8.42 4.29 15.61
CA ALA A 186 -9.23 5.28 14.90
C ALA A 186 -9.02 6.68 15.47
N ASP A 187 -9.03 6.83 16.80
CA ASP A 187 -8.74 8.10 17.49
C ASP A 187 -7.34 8.61 17.18
N ASP A 188 -6.30 7.76 17.32
CA ASP A 188 -4.92 8.15 17.02
C ASP A 188 -4.76 8.59 15.54
N LEU A 189 -5.48 7.94 14.62
CA LEU A 189 -5.50 8.28 13.19
C LEU A 189 -6.21 9.62 12.91
N LEU A 190 -7.01 10.17 13.82
CA LEU A 190 -7.54 11.53 13.65
C LEU A 190 -6.42 12.59 13.68
N GLU A 191 -5.30 12.31 14.37
CA GLU A 191 -4.15 13.22 14.46
C GLU A 191 -3.46 13.46 13.11
N ILE A 192 -3.62 12.54 12.14
CA ILE A 192 -3.00 12.66 10.82
C ILE A 192 -3.85 13.44 9.82
N LEU A 193 -5.15 13.64 10.09
CA LEU A 193 -6.09 14.34 9.21
C LEU A 193 -5.63 15.73 8.75
N PRO A 194 -5.00 16.58 9.59
CA PRO A 194 -4.53 17.90 9.16
C PRO A 194 -3.46 17.82 8.06
N TYR A 195 -2.78 16.68 7.93
CA TYR A 195 -1.67 16.47 7.00
C TYR A 195 -2.11 15.72 5.74
N PHE A 196 -3.34 15.19 5.71
CA PHE A 196 -3.84 14.34 4.64
C PHE A 196 -4.83 15.08 3.73
N ARG A 197 -4.65 14.95 2.41
CA ARG A 197 -5.48 15.68 1.42
C ARG A 197 -6.80 14.97 1.11
N GLU A 198 -6.81 13.64 1.03
CA GLU A 198 -8.02 12.84 0.78
C GLU A 198 -8.79 12.56 2.09
N LYS A 199 -8.83 13.56 2.98
CA LYS A 199 -9.32 13.44 4.36
C LYS A 199 -10.78 13.06 4.48
N ASP A 200 -11.61 13.44 3.50
CA ASP A 200 -13.06 13.27 3.59
C ASP A 200 -13.46 11.79 3.47
N ASP A 201 -12.84 11.05 2.54
CA ASP A 201 -13.07 9.60 2.39
C ASP A 201 -12.52 8.81 3.58
N PHE A 202 -11.34 9.20 4.09
CA PHE A 202 -10.71 8.54 5.23
C PHE A 202 -11.48 8.75 6.54
N PHE A 203 -11.89 10.00 6.82
CA PHE A 203 -12.70 10.33 8.00
C PHE A 203 -14.07 9.65 7.94
N GLN A 204 -14.68 9.57 6.76
CA GLN A 204 -15.96 8.89 6.60
C GLN A 204 -15.89 7.44 7.07
N TYR A 205 -14.78 6.71 6.87
CA TYR A 205 -14.68 5.35 7.40
C TYR A 205 -14.68 5.32 8.93
N LEU A 206 -13.87 6.17 9.56
CA LEU A 206 -13.65 6.11 11.01
C LEU A 206 -14.92 6.42 11.82
N SER A 207 -15.82 7.27 11.32
CA SER A 207 -17.06 7.62 12.01
C SER A 207 -18.00 6.44 12.29
N ALA A 208 -17.81 5.28 11.64
CA ALA A 208 -18.57 4.07 11.92
C ALA A 208 -18.37 3.52 13.36
N LEU A 209 -17.23 3.86 13.97
CA LEU A 209 -16.86 3.47 15.33
C LEU A 209 -17.42 4.42 16.39
N GLU A 210 -17.97 5.58 16.01
CA GLU A 210 -18.58 6.54 16.94
C GLU A 210 -19.99 6.11 17.42
N GLU A 211 -20.58 5.08 16.80
CA GLU A 211 -21.87 4.55 17.27
C GLU A 211 -21.69 3.83 18.62
N ASP A 212 -22.43 4.30 19.64
CA ASP A 212 -22.49 3.66 20.96
C ASP A 212 -22.96 2.20 20.84
N ARG A 213 -22.13 1.27 21.30
CA ARG A 213 -22.41 -0.17 21.35
C ARG A 213 -22.04 -0.73 22.71
N THR A 214 -22.82 -1.69 23.18
CA THR A 214 -22.48 -2.49 24.36
C THR A 214 -21.34 -3.46 24.04
N ASP A 215 -20.61 -3.92 25.07
CA ASP A 215 -19.50 -4.88 24.90
C ASP A 215 -19.96 -6.16 24.14
N GLU A 216 -21.17 -6.65 24.41
CA GLU A 216 -21.75 -7.81 23.74
C GLU A 216 -22.03 -7.54 22.26
N GLU A 217 -22.51 -6.35 21.92
CA GLU A 217 -22.73 -5.93 20.52
C GLU A 217 -21.41 -5.80 19.77
N CYS A 218 -20.37 -5.25 20.41
CA CYS A 218 -19.02 -5.13 19.84
C CYS A 218 -18.43 -6.50 19.48
N VAL A 219 -18.50 -7.46 20.41
CA VAL A 219 -18.04 -8.84 20.18
C VAL A 219 -18.86 -9.48 19.06
N THR A 220 -20.18 -9.33 19.09
CA THR A 220 -21.09 -9.92 18.09
C THR A 220 -20.79 -9.41 16.69
N VAL A 221 -20.68 -8.09 16.51
CA VAL A 221 -20.46 -7.48 15.20
C VAL A 221 -19.07 -7.78 14.66
N TYR A 222 -18.05 -7.79 15.53
CA TYR A 222 -16.69 -8.15 15.13
C TYR A 222 -16.58 -9.63 14.74
N THR A 223 -17.24 -10.53 15.46
CA THR A 223 -17.31 -11.96 15.12
C THR A 223 -17.97 -12.18 13.76
N ALA A 224 -19.06 -11.47 13.48
CA ALA A 224 -19.73 -11.52 12.18
C ALA A 224 -18.82 -11.01 11.05
N PHE A 225 -18.08 -9.93 11.29
CA PHE A 225 -17.07 -9.40 10.36
C PHE A 225 -15.99 -10.44 10.03
N CYS A 226 -15.40 -11.06 11.05
CA CYS A 226 -14.38 -12.09 10.89
C CYS A 226 -14.90 -13.28 10.08
N THR A 227 -16.10 -13.76 10.39
CA THR A 227 -16.72 -14.90 9.71
C THR A 227 -16.97 -14.61 8.23
N LEU A 228 -17.56 -13.46 7.91
CA LEU A 228 -17.95 -13.12 6.53
C LEU A 228 -16.76 -12.83 5.61
N ASN A 229 -15.63 -12.38 6.16
CA ASN A 229 -14.48 -11.94 5.38
C ASN A 229 -13.21 -12.77 5.63
N GLN A 230 -13.34 -13.96 6.22
CA GLN A 230 -12.20 -14.82 6.57
C GLN A 230 -11.32 -15.17 5.38
N THR A 231 -11.92 -15.45 4.22
CA THR A 231 -11.17 -15.83 3.00
C THR A 231 -10.25 -14.72 2.53
N GLU A 232 -10.79 -13.50 2.41
CA GLU A 232 -10.03 -12.32 2.01
C GLU A 232 -8.98 -11.96 3.06
N TRP A 233 -9.33 -12.05 4.35
CA TRP A 233 -8.40 -11.77 5.46
C TRP A 233 -7.20 -12.70 5.48
N VAL A 234 -7.41 -14.03 5.39
CA VAL A 234 -6.31 -15.01 5.40
C VAL A 234 -5.38 -14.79 4.21
N CYS A 235 -5.94 -14.60 3.01
CA CYS A 235 -5.15 -14.33 1.82
C CYS A 235 -4.35 -13.04 1.96
N LEU A 236 -4.99 -11.95 2.41
CA LEU A 236 -4.33 -10.67 2.62
C LEU A 236 -3.22 -10.76 3.65
N LYS A 237 -3.47 -11.35 4.81
CA LYS A 237 -2.51 -11.40 5.91
C LYS A 237 -1.20 -12.04 5.47
N GLU A 238 -1.28 -13.22 4.86
CA GLU A 238 -0.09 -13.93 4.36
C GLU A 238 0.65 -13.13 3.29
N ASN A 239 -0.10 -12.60 2.32
CA ASN A 239 0.47 -11.86 1.20
C ASN A 239 1.12 -10.55 1.66
N TYR A 240 0.44 -9.79 2.52
CA TYR A 240 0.83 -8.44 2.90
C TYR A 240 2.07 -8.46 3.78
N ILE A 241 2.19 -9.39 4.73
CA ILE A 241 3.39 -9.54 5.56
C ILE A 241 4.60 -9.89 4.70
N SER A 242 4.47 -10.84 3.77
CA SER A 242 5.57 -11.17 2.83
C SER A 242 5.91 -9.98 1.94
N TYR A 243 4.89 -9.32 1.36
CA TYR A 243 5.05 -8.16 0.50
C TYR A 243 5.77 -7.00 1.20
N ARG A 244 5.33 -6.62 2.40
CA ARG A 244 5.88 -5.48 3.16
C ARG A 244 7.21 -5.76 3.81
N THR A 245 7.49 -7.00 4.20
CA THR A 245 8.83 -7.40 4.66
C THR A 245 9.90 -7.03 3.63
N ALA A 246 9.68 -7.36 2.35
CA ALA A 246 10.58 -6.95 1.28
C ALA A 246 10.41 -5.45 0.93
N GLY A 247 9.17 -4.95 0.88
CA GLY A 247 8.87 -3.56 0.50
C GLY A 247 9.50 -2.52 1.42
N CYS A 248 9.36 -2.67 2.75
CA CYS A 248 9.95 -1.76 3.73
C CYS A 248 11.48 -1.71 3.60
N LEU A 249 12.15 -2.85 3.42
CA LEU A 249 13.60 -2.90 3.23
C LEU A 249 14.04 -2.24 1.91
N MET A 250 13.18 -2.25 0.88
CA MET A 250 13.43 -1.53 -0.37
C MET A 250 13.21 -0.02 -0.24
N GLU A 251 12.15 0.39 0.44
CA GLU A 251 11.75 1.80 0.58
C GLU A 251 12.60 2.53 1.63
N TYR A 252 12.95 1.82 2.71
CA TYR A 252 13.69 2.34 3.87
C TYR A 252 14.85 1.39 4.24
N PRO A 253 15.96 1.37 3.48
CA PRO A 253 17.06 0.40 3.67
C PRO A 253 17.80 0.47 5.01
N LYS A 254 17.52 1.50 5.82
CA LYS A 254 18.13 1.71 7.14
C LYS A 254 17.23 1.24 8.29
N MET A 255 15.99 0.85 8.01
CA MET A 255 15.01 0.41 9.00
C MET A 255 15.45 -0.92 9.61
N GLY A 256 15.43 -1.01 10.94
CA GLY A 256 15.77 -2.20 11.70
C GLY A 256 14.69 -3.29 11.59
N ILE A 257 15.05 -4.52 11.98
CA ILE A 257 14.17 -5.69 11.87
C ILE A 257 12.84 -5.49 12.61
N GLN A 258 12.89 -5.01 13.85
CA GLN A 258 11.71 -4.74 14.66
C GLN A 258 10.84 -3.65 14.04
N GLU A 259 11.44 -2.58 13.52
CA GLU A 259 10.72 -1.48 12.87
C GLU A 259 10.02 -1.97 11.59
N VAL A 260 10.70 -2.74 10.73
CA VAL A 260 10.09 -3.33 9.52
C VAL A 260 8.90 -4.23 9.89
N TYR A 261 9.07 -5.05 10.94
CA TYR A 261 8.01 -5.92 11.43
C TYR A 261 6.81 -5.15 11.97
N ILE A 262 7.03 -4.16 12.85
CA ILE A 262 5.98 -3.30 13.42
C ILE A 262 5.27 -2.55 12.29
N GLN A 263 6.01 -1.93 11.37
CA GLN A 263 5.45 -1.22 10.22
C GLN A 263 4.53 -2.13 9.40
N SER A 264 4.99 -3.34 9.07
CA SER A 264 4.21 -4.30 8.28
C SER A 264 2.92 -4.74 8.99
N CYS A 265 2.99 -4.99 10.30
CA CYS A 265 1.83 -5.40 11.09
C CYS A 265 0.85 -4.24 11.32
N ALA A 266 1.36 -3.05 11.61
CA ALA A 266 0.56 -1.88 11.86
C ALA A 266 -0.20 -1.42 10.60
N GLU A 267 0.47 -1.41 9.44
CA GLU A 267 -0.22 -1.20 8.16
C GLU A 267 -1.35 -2.21 7.95
N LEU A 268 -1.09 -3.50 8.17
CA LEU A 268 -2.10 -4.55 8.02
C LEU A 268 -3.26 -4.39 9.02
N PHE A 269 -2.97 -3.95 10.24
CA PHE A 269 -3.97 -3.66 11.26
C PHE A 269 -4.85 -2.47 10.87
N VAL A 270 -4.27 -1.39 10.37
CA VAL A 270 -5.03 -0.24 9.85
C VAL A 270 -5.89 -0.64 8.64
N ILE A 271 -5.39 -1.52 7.75
CA ILE A 271 -6.22 -2.07 6.67
C ILE A 271 -7.42 -2.83 7.23
N ARG A 272 -7.21 -3.70 8.24
CA ARG A 272 -8.29 -4.46 8.89
C ARG A 272 -9.32 -3.53 9.54
N LEU A 273 -8.86 -2.47 10.22
CA LEU A 273 -9.67 -1.41 10.82
C LEU A 273 -10.56 -0.72 9.77
N LEU A 274 -9.98 -0.22 8.68
CA LEU A 274 -10.74 0.48 7.64
C LEU A 274 -11.78 -0.43 6.99
N VAL A 275 -11.44 -1.70 6.76
CA VAL A 275 -12.37 -2.68 6.21
C VAL A 275 -13.48 -3.04 7.21
N PHE A 276 -13.17 -3.09 8.50
CA PHE A 276 -14.18 -3.24 9.55
C PHE A 276 -15.15 -2.04 9.58
N CYS A 277 -14.64 -0.81 9.47
CA CYS A 277 -15.47 0.38 9.34
C CYS A 277 -16.42 0.31 8.13
N ILE A 278 -15.92 -0.13 6.97
CA ILE A 278 -16.75 -0.36 5.77
C ILE A 278 -17.84 -1.40 6.05
N PHE A 279 -17.49 -2.49 6.74
CA PHE A 279 -18.44 -3.52 7.12
C PHE A 279 -19.57 -2.97 8.01
N LEU A 280 -19.22 -2.19 9.04
CA LEU A 280 -20.19 -1.54 9.94
C LEU A 280 -21.17 -0.66 9.16
N GLN A 281 -20.67 0.16 8.23
CA GLN A 281 -21.48 1.07 7.44
C GLN A 281 -22.38 0.37 6.42
N LYS A 282 -21.83 -0.62 5.71
CA LYS A 282 -22.55 -1.29 4.61
C LYS A 282 -23.42 -2.44 5.11
N LYS A 283 -23.19 -2.95 6.32
CA LYS A 283 -23.92 -4.06 6.95
C LYS A 283 -24.00 -5.30 6.06
N ARG A 284 -22.90 -5.61 5.36
CA ARG A 284 -22.74 -6.76 4.47
C ARG A 284 -21.27 -7.16 4.36
N LYS A 285 -21.00 -8.36 3.83
CA LYS A 285 -19.65 -8.78 3.44
C LYS A 285 -18.95 -7.68 2.62
N VAL A 286 -17.68 -7.45 2.93
CA VAL A 286 -16.85 -6.45 2.25
C VAL A 286 -16.44 -7.00 0.88
N ARG A 287 -16.60 -6.18 -0.15
CA ARG A 287 -16.26 -6.55 -1.54
C ARG A 287 -14.76 -6.42 -1.75
N VAL A 288 -14.20 -7.22 -2.64
CA VAL A 288 -12.79 -7.16 -3.03
C VAL A 288 -12.32 -5.74 -3.37
N GLY A 289 -13.13 -4.96 -4.09
CA GLY A 289 -12.80 -3.57 -4.43
C GLY A 289 -12.71 -2.62 -3.22
N GLU A 290 -13.38 -2.93 -2.10
CA GLU A 290 -13.30 -2.15 -0.86
C GLU A 290 -12.02 -2.49 -0.08
N TRP A 291 -11.59 -3.76 -0.09
CA TRP A 291 -10.28 -4.16 0.41
C TRP A 291 -9.14 -3.49 -0.36
N GLU A 292 -9.23 -3.51 -1.70
CA GLU A 292 -8.30 -2.85 -2.62
C GLU A 292 -8.14 -1.36 -2.31
N GLN A 293 -9.25 -0.67 -2.04
CA GLN A 293 -9.23 0.75 -1.66
C GLN A 293 -8.53 0.97 -0.32
N ALA A 294 -8.85 0.17 0.71
CA ALA A 294 -8.21 0.27 2.02
C ALA A 294 -6.70 0.03 1.95
N ILE A 295 -6.26 -1.00 1.22
CA ILE A 295 -4.85 -1.31 0.99
C ILE A 295 -4.13 -0.14 0.31
N GLY A 296 -4.74 0.38 -0.76
CA GLY A 296 -4.17 1.51 -1.49
C GLY A 296 -4.06 2.76 -0.62
N LEU A 297 -5.06 3.04 0.20
CA LEU A 297 -5.09 4.18 1.12
C LEU A 297 -3.99 4.07 2.18
N VAL A 298 -3.89 2.94 2.87
CA VAL A 298 -2.86 2.72 3.90
C VAL A 298 -1.46 2.80 3.32
N TYR A 299 -1.23 2.24 2.14
CA TYR A 299 0.06 2.36 1.47
C TYR A 299 0.40 3.83 1.15
N ARG A 300 -0.56 4.62 0.64
CA ARG A 300 -0.34 6.06 0.40
C ARG A 300 -0.01 6.80 1.69
N LEU A 301 -0.73 6.51 2.77
CA LEU A 301 -0.51 7.12 4.08
C LEU A 301 0.90 6.83 4.64
N CYS A 302 1.38 5.59 4.50
CA CYS A 302 2.66 5.17 5.07
C CYS A 302 3.87 5.48 4.20
N VAL A 303 3.71 5.48 2.87
CA VAL A 303 4.83 5.60 1.92
C VAL A 303 4.85 6.94 1.19
N HIS A 304 3.73 7.65 1.11
CA HIS A 304 3.64 8.94 0.40
C HIS A 304 3.43 10.10 1.38
N GLY A 305 4.22 11.16 1.20
CA GLY A 305 4.14 12.35 2.06
C GLY A 305 4.93 12.19 3.35
N GLU A 306 6.06 12.89 3.42
CA GLU A 306 7.01 12.80 4.54
C GLU A 306 6.36 13.07 5.92
N LYS A 307 5.51 14.10 6.01
CA LYS A 307 4.86 14.46 7.29
C LYS A 307 3.83 13.43 7.77
N VAL A 308 3.02 12.89 6.86
CA VAL A 308 1.97 11.91 7.20
C VAL A 308 2.62 10.59 7.62
N SER A 309 3.58 10.12 6.82
CA SER A 309 4.32 8.88 7.11
C SER A 309 5.09 8.94 8.43
N GLN A 310 5.77 10.05 8.74
CA GLN A 310 6.45 10.25 10.02
C GLN A 310 5.47 10.19 11.20
N LYS A 311 4.33 10.89 11.10
CA LYS A 311 3.34 10.90 12.18
C LYS A 311 2.69 9.53 12.38
N LEU A 312 2.48 8.76 11.31
CA LEU A 312 2.01 7.38 11.41
C LEU A 312 3.04 6.45 12.05
N GLN A 313 4.32 6.60 11.72
CA GLN A 313 5.38 5.84 12.39
C GLN A 313 5.39 6.11 13.89
N GLU A 314 5.25 7.38 14.32
CA GLU A 314 5.10 7.72 15.73
C GLU A 314 3.88 7.06 16.38
N ILE A 315 2.74 7.02 15.70
CA ILE A 315 1.53 6.33 16.19
C ILE A 315 1.82 4.83 16.34
N PHE A 316 2.40 4.19 15.32
CA PHE A 316 2.67 2.75 15.33
C PHE A 316 3.65 2.33 16.42
N GLU A 317 4.72 3.09 16.63
CA GLU A 317 5.70 2.84 17.69
C GLU A 317 5.11 2.99 19.09
N ASN A 318 4.17 3.93 19.27
CA ASN A 318 3.55 4.19 20.56
C ASN A 318 2.34 3.29 20.85
N PHE A 319 1.68 2.74 19.83
CA PHE A 319 0.46 1.94 19.99
C PHE A 319 0.72 0.64 20.75
N PHE A 320 1.66 -0.18 20.26
CA PHE A 320 2.17 -1.35 20.97
C PHE A 320 3.69 -1.30 21.05
N ARG A 321 4.20 -1.03 22.26
CA ARG A 321 5.64 -1.11 22.54
C ARG A 321 6.16 -2.55 22.56
N THR A 322 5.27 -3.51 22.75
CA THR A 322 5.59 -4.94 22.85
C THR A 322 5.29 -5.63 21.50
N PRO A 323 6.29 -6.07 20.72
CA PRO A 323 6.07 -6.46 19.32
C PRO A 323 5.14 -7.67 19.12
N PHE A 324 5.09 -8.64 20.04
CA PHE A 324 4.18 -9.79 19.89
C PHE A 324 2.70 -9.38 19.93
N LEU A 325 2.35 -8.24 20.53
CA LEU A 325 0.96 -7.75 20.55
C LEU A 325 0.44 -7.46 19.14
N TRP A 326 1.33 -7.04 18.22
CA TRP A 326 1.01 -6.90 16.81
C TRP A 326 0.65 -8.24 16.15
N SER A 327 1.37 -9.33 16.46
CA SER A 327 0.97 -10.67 16.00
C SER A 327 -0.36 -11.05 16.61
N PHE A 328 -0.57 -10.82 17.91
CA PHE A 328 -1.78 -11.20 18.62
C PHE A 328 -3.05 -10.59 18.01
N ILE A 329 -3.08 -9.29 17.72
CA ILE A 329 -4.24 -8.63 17.09
C ILE A 329 -4.46 -9.05 15.62
N LEU A 330 -3.45 -9.64 14.98
CA LEU A 330 -3.48 -10.08 13.58
C LEU A 330 -3.74 -11.58 13.42
N LEU A 331 -3.66 -12.39 14.49
CA LEU A 331 -4.12 -13.78 14.46
C LEU A 331 -5.54 -13.82 13.89
#